data_AF-A0A6V7JYS4-F1
#
_entry.id   AF-A0A6V7JYS4-F1
#
_cell.length_a   1.000
_cell.length_b   1.000
_cell.length_c   1.000
_cell.angle_alpha   90.00
_cell.angle_beta   90.00
_cell.angle_gamma   90.00
#
_symmetry.space_group_name_H-M   'P 1'
#
loop_
_entity.id
_entity.type
_entity.pdbx_description
1 polymer ?
#
loop_
_entity_poly.entity_id
_entity_poly.type
_entity_poly.pdbx_seq_one_letter_code
_entity_poly.pdbx_strand_id
1 'polypeptide(L)' 'GREKKGIKTLEFLAFVTGGWPMVINYNEWDGGDYSWQTVDQYYASLTGQHAFFRIVLHRIPRAGSFEKYMV' A
#
# COMPACT_ATOMS: atom_id res chain seq x y z
N GLY A 1 -4.77 25.37 4.88
CA GLY A 1 -3.37 24.96 4.72
C GLY A 1 -3.19 23.51 5.13
N ARG A 2 -2.12 22.84 4.70
CA ARG A 2 -1.79 21.43 5.04
C ARG A 2 -1.89 21.15 6.56
N GLU A 3 -1.45 22.11 7.38
CA GLU A 3 -1.62 22.15 8.85
C GLU A 3 -3.05 21.87 9.34
N LYS A 4 -4.08 22.42 8.68
CA LYS A 4 -5.49 22.23 9.06
C LYS A 4 -5.98 20.78 8.85
N LYS A 5 -5.37 20.03 7.92
CA LYS A 5 -5.70 18.61 7.68
C LYS A 5 -4.81 17.68 8.50
N GLY A 6 -3.55 18.05 8.75
CA GLY A 6 -2.66 17.41 9.72
C GLY A 6 -2.77 15.88 9.79
N ILE A 7 -2.84 15.37 11.02
CA ILE A 7 -2.97 13.93 11.31
C ILE A 7 -4.32 13.34 10.89
N LYS A 8 -5.38 14.15 10.76
CA LYS A 8 -6.75 13.68 10.45
C LYS A 8 -6.81 12.87 9.15
N THR A 9 -5.96 13.21 8.19
CA THR A 9 -5.89 12.48 6.92
C THR A 9 -5.31 11.08 7.12
N LEU A 10 -4.31 10.94 7.99
CA LEU A 10 -3.73 9.64 8.34
C LEU A 10 -4.68 8.81 9.20
N GLU A 11 -5.37 9.42 10.16
CA GLU A 11 -6.42 8.77 10.95
C GLU A 11 -7.53 8.22 10.06
N PHE A 12 -8.01 9.03 9.11
CA PHE A 12 -9.00 8.59 8.14
C PHE A 12 -8.50 7.39 7.34
N LEU A 13 -7.30 7.48 6.75
CA LEU A 13 -6.71 6.41 5.94
C LEU A 13 -6.56 5.10 6.72
N ALA A 14 -6.12 5.17 7.97
CA ALA A 14 -6.04 3.99 8.83
C ALA A 14 -7.44 3.40 9.06
N PHE A 15 -8.44 4.22 9.35
CA PHE A 15 -9.80 3.74 9.62
C PHE A 15 -10.44 3.03 8.43
N VAL A 16 -10.25 3.53 7.18
CA VAL A 16 -10.86 2.89 5.99
C VAL A 16 -10.32 1.49 5.70
N THR A 17 -9.19 1.11 6.28
CA THR A 17 -8.53 -0.20 6.07
C THR A 17 -8.55 -1.08 7.31
N GLY A 18 -9.52 -0.90 8.22
CA GLY A 18 -9.63 -1.69 9.45
C GLY A 18 -8.84 -1.16 10.64
N GLY A 19 -8.32 0.06 10.52
CA GLY A 19 -7.50 0.69 11.55
C GLY A 19 -6.05 0.27 11.54
N TRP A 20 -5.34 0.76 12.55
CA TRP A 20 -3.98 0.33 12.88
C TRP A 20 -3.95 -0.15 14.34
N PRO A 21 -3.34 -1.31 14.65
CA PRO A 21 -3.30 -1.84 16.01
C PRO A 21 -2.72 -0.88 17.05
N MET A 22 -1.86 0.05 16.61
CA MET A 22 -1.24 1.05 17.48
C MET A 22 -2.14 2.25 17.81
N VAL A 23 -3.25 2.45 17.09
CA VAL A 23 -4.18 3.58 17.27
C VAL A 23 -5.61 3.16 17.56
N ILE A 24 -5.97 1.91 17.31
CA ILE A 24 -7.25 1.32 17.74
C ILE A 24 -7.04 0.60 19.07
N ASN A 25 -8.06 0.60 19.93
CA ASN A 25 -8.04 -0.18 21.16
C ASN A 25 -7.87 -1.67 20.82
N TYR A 26 -6.97 -2.37 21.53
CA TYR A 26 -6.68 -3.78 21.28
C TYR A 26 -7.94 -4.67 21.27
N ASN A 27 -8.95 -4.32 22.06
CA ASN A 27 -10.20 -5.08 22.14
C ASN A 27 -11.20 -4.77 21.00
N GLU A 28 -10.95 -3.71 20.23
CA GLU A 28 -11.78 -3.26 19.10
C GLU A 28 -11.13 -3.58 17.75
N TRP A 29 -9.81 -3.79 17.73
CA TRP A 29 -9.10 -4.16 16.52
C TRP A 29 -9.26 -5.65 16.25
N ASP A 30 -9.91 -6.00 15.15
CA ASP A 30 -9.98 -7.37 14.65
C ASP A 30 -9.01 -7.57 13.48
N GLY A 31 -7.95 -8.34 13.72
CA GLY A 31 -6.98 -8.71 12.69
C GLY A 31 -7.52 -9.63 11.59
N GLY A 32 -8.74 -10.15 11.74
CA GLY A 32 -9.44 -10.95 10.75
C GLY A 32 -10.28 -10.15 9.76
N ASP A 33 -10.66 -8.90 10.09
CA ASP A 33 -11.57 -8.10 9.27
C ASP A 33 -10.95 -7.66 7.94
N TYR A 34 -9.63 -7.40 7.95
CA TYR A 34 -8.88 -6.95 6.77
C TYR A 34 -7.57 -7.70 6.64
N SER A 35 -7.35 -8.31 5.49
CA SER A 35 -6.05 -8.91 5.17
C SER A 35 -5.00 -7.81 4.95
N TRP A 36 -3.74 -8.09 5.32
CA TRP A 36 -2.62 -7.18 5.06
C TRP A 36 -2.45 -6.86 3.57
N GLN A 37 -2.83 -7.78 2.69
CA GLN A 37 -2.84 -7.56 1.25
C GLN A 37 -3.85 -6.48 0.85
N THR A 38 -5.05 -6.47 1.43
CA THR A 38 -6.06 -5.42 1.17
C THR A 38 -5.58 -4.05 1.64
N VAL A 39 -4.97 -3.97 2.83
CA VAL A 39 -4.41 -2.73 3.38
C VAL A 39 -3.31 -2.17 2.47
N ASP A 40 -2.38 -3.03 2.06
CA ASP A 40 -1.28 -2.67 1.16
C ASP A 40 -1.78 -2.22 -0.22
N GLN A 41 -2.77 -2.93 -0.77
CA GLN A 41 -3.33 -2.63 -2.09
C GLN A 41 -4.08 -1.29 -2.10
N TYR A 42 -4.79 -0.96 -1.02
CA TYR A 42 -5.41 0.35 -0.86
C TYR A 42 -4.36 1.47 -0.82
N TYR A 43 -3.29 1.31 -0.03
CA TYR A 43 -2.20 2.28 0.04
C TYR A 43 -1.48 2.45 -1.30
N ALA A 44 -1.24 1.35 -2.01
CA ALA A 44 -0.63 1.35 -3.33
C ALA A 44 -1.52 2.04 -4.38
N SER A 45 -2.84 1.92 -4.28
CA SER A 45 -3.76 2.64 -5.19
C SER A 45 -3.65 4.17 -5.07
N LEU A 46 -3.29 4.67 -3.88
CA LEU A 46 -3.15 6.10 -3.61
C LEU A 46 -1.75 6.64 -3.93
N THR A 47 -0.73 5.82 -3.73
CA THR A 47 0.68 6.27 -3.77
C THR A 47 1.48 5.70 -4.94
N GLY A 48 0.97 4.65 -5.59
CA GLY A 48 1.69 3.85 -6.57
C GLY A 48 2.76 2.93 -5.97
N GLN A 49 2.83 2.81 -4.64
CA GLN A 49 3.86 2.05 -3.94
C GLN A 49 3.25 1.03 -2.99
N HIS A 50 3.76 -0.20 -3.07
CA HIS A 50 3.45 -1.25 -2.10
C HIS A 50 4.50 -1.23 -0.98
N ALA A 51 4.05 -1.49 0.24
CA ALA A 51 4.90 -1.60 1.42
C ALA A 51 5.66 -2.93 1.46
N PHE A 52 5.04 -4.02 0.97
CA PHE A 52 5.62 -5.36 1.07
C PHE A 52 6.50 -5.76 -0.12
N PHE A 53 6.35 -5.11 -1.27
CA PHE A 53 7.10 -5.47 -2.48
C PHE A 53 7.31 -4.28 -3.39
N ARG A 54 8.33 -4.37 -4.26
CA ARG A 54 8.59 -3.36 -5.29
C ARG A 54 8.17 -3.91 -6.65
N ILE A 55 7.17 -3.30 -7.26
CA ILE A 55 6.79 -3.60 -8.65
C ILE A 55 7.60 -2.70 -9.58
N VAL A 56 8.35 -3.30 -10.51
CA VAL A 56 9.06 -2.58 -11.56
C VAL A 56 8.51 -3.01 -12.91
N LEU A 57 7.90 -2.07 -13.62
CA LEU A 57 7.45 -2.30 -14.99
C LEU A 57 8.64 -2.17 -15.93
N HIS A 58 9.09 -3.30 -16.45
CA HIS A 58 10.06 -3.32 -17.53
C HIS A 58 9.34 -3.28 -18.86
N ARG A 59 9.67 -2.29 -19.69
CA ARG A 59 9.23 -2.27 -21.08
C ARG A 59 9.93 -3.42 -21.81
N ILE A 60 9.15 -4.34 -22.35
CA ILE A 60 9.67 -5.38 -23.24
C ILE A 60 10.17 -4.70 -24.52
N PRO A 61 11.45 -4.86 -24.88
CA PRO A 61 11.96 -4.37 -26.15
C PRO A 61 11.26 -5.07 -27.32
N ARG A 62 11.08 -4.37 -28.45
CA ARG A 62 10.60 -5.01 -29.68
C ARG A 62 11.55 -6.15 -30.07
N ALA A 63 10.99 -7.22 -30.65
CA ALA A 63 11.72 -8.44 -30.98
C ALA A 63 13.06 -8.15 -31.66
N GLY A 64 14.15 -8.64 -31.05
CA GLY A 64 15.53 -8.44 -31.51
C GLY A 64 16.57 -8.22 -30.39
N SER A 65 16.17 -7.97 -29.14
CA SER A 65 17.13 -7.73 -28.02
C SER A 65 16.95 -8.64 -26.80
N PHE A 66 16.23 -9.76 -26.94
CA PHE A 66 15.89 -10.66 -25.84
C PHE A 66 17.06 -11.53 -25.34
N GLU A 67 18.14 -11.65 -26.12
CA GLU A 67 19.31 -12.46 -25.73
C GLU A 67 20.07 -11.92 -24.52
N LYS A 68 19.89 -10.65 -24.14
CA LYS A 68 20.67 -10.01 -23.06
C LYS A 68 20.09 -10.19 -21.64
N TYR A 69 18.85 -10.67 -21.50
CA TYR A 69 18.14 -10.67 -20.20
C TYR A 69 17.86 -12.06 -19.63
N MET A 70 18.49 -13.10 -20.19
CA MET A 70 18.48 -14.47 -19.65
C MET A 70 19.84 -14.80 -19.02
N VAL A 71 20.20 -14.16 -17.91
CA VAL A 71 21.23 -14.64 -16.96
C VAL A 71 20.76 -14.30 -15.55
#